data_AF-A0A940W9T2-F1
#
_entry.id   AF-A0A940W9T2-F1
#
_cell.length_a   1.000
_cell.length_b   1.000
_cell.length_c   1.000
_cell.angle_alpha   90.00
_cell.angle_beta   90.00
_cell.angle_gamma   90.00
#
_symmetry.space_group_name_H-M   'P 1'
#
loop_
_entity.id
_entity.type
_entity.pdbx_description
1 polymer ?
#
loop_
_entity_poly.entity_id
_entity_poly.type
_entity_poly.pdbx_seq_one_letter_code
_entity_poly.pdbx_strand_id
1 'polypeptide(L)'
;MSGGPEPPDIPEDPSARVIPRRDVRALCARLRNEGKRIVFTNGCFDLLHAGHAQYLRRAAALGDVLLVGLNSDASVHRLKGEGRPVQRAADRAYLLASLSCVSYVTIFPEDTPARLIGEVVPHVLVKGGDWKGKEIVGSDVVRAHGGAVKTIRF
;
A
#
# COMPACT_ATOMS: atom_id res chain seq x y z
N MET A 1 -7.25 35.54 -33.45
CA MET A 1 -6.70 34.22 -33.08
C MET A 1 -7.01 34.02 -31.60
N SER A 2 -8.12 33.37 -31.28
CA SER A 2 -8.56 33.12 -29.92
C SER A 2 -7.70 32.01 -29.31
N GLY A 3 -6.76 32.39 -28.44
CA GLY A 3 -6.08 31.44 -27.56
C GLY A 3 -7.11 30.85 -26.61
N GLY A 4 -7.52 29.60 -26.87
CA GLY A 4 -8.27 28.84 -25.88
C GLY A 4 -7.45 28.71 -24.60
N PRO A 5 -8.10 28.53 -23.44
CA PRO A 5 -7.38 28.27 -22.20
C PRO A 5 -6.44 27.08 -22.42
N GLU A 6 -5.19 27.19 -21.95
CA GLU A 6 -4.31 26.03 -21.85
C GLU A 6 -5.08 24.91 -21.11
N PRO A 7 -4.98 23.65 -21.59
CA PRO A 7 -5.59 22.55 -20.88
C PRO A 7 -5.13 22.59 -19.41
N PRO A 8 -6.02 22.35 -18.44
CA PRO A 8 -5.65 22.36 -17.04
C PRO A 8 -4.47 21.41 -16.81
N ASP A 9 -3.57 21.77 -15.89
CA ASP A 9 -2.45 20.92 -15.48
C ASP A 9 -2.95 19.49 -15.30
N ILE A 10 -2.51 18.60 -16.19
CA ILE A 10 -2.87 17.19 -16.13
C ILE A 10 -2.25 16.67 -14.83
N PRO A 11 -3.04 16.09 -13.90
CA PRO A 11 -2.49 15.52 -12.68
C PRO A 11 -1.39 14.52 -13.00
N GLU A 12 -0.35 14.48 -12.15
CA GLU A 12 0.74 13.52 -12.26
C GLU A 12 0.20 12.09 -12.47
N ASP A 13 0.78 11.37 -13.44
CA ASP A 13 0.40 9.98 -13.73
C ASP A 13 0.53 9.14 -12.44
N PRO A 14 -0.57 8.52 -11.97
CA PRO A 14 -0.55 7.67 -10.78
C PRO A 14 0.53 6.58 -10.81
N SER A 15 0.94 6.14 -12.01
CA SER A 15 2.03 5.17 -12.21
C SER A 15 3.35 5.61 -11.58
N ALA A 16 3.61 6.92 -11.45
CA ALA A 16 4.79 7.46 -10.78
C ALA A 16 4.86 7.08 -9.28
N ARG A 17 3.72 6.75 -8.67
CA ARG A 17 3.63 6.27 -7.28
C ARG A 17 3.76 4.75 -7.15
N VAL A 18 3.86 4.04 -8.27
CA VAL A 18 4.09 2.59 -8.28
C VAL A 18 5.60 2.33 -8.29
N ILE A 19 6.13 1.96 -7.13
CA ILE A 19 7.56 1.85 -6.90
C ILE A 19 8.01 0.39 -7.07
N PRO A 20 9.06 0.13 -7.87
CA PRO A 20 9.64 -1.20 -7.97
C PRO A 20 10.13 -1.69 -6.61
N ARG A 21 9.96 -3.00 -6.34
CA ARG A 21 10.33 -3.62 -5.07
C ARG A 21 11.77 -3.31 -4.64
N ARG A 22 12.70 -3.31 -5.59
CA ARG A 22 14.13 -3.01 -5.39
C ARG A 22 14.41 -1.61 -4.82
N ASP A 23 13.52 -0.66 -5.07
CA ASP A 23 13.69 0.75 -4.70
C ASP A 23 13.01 1.09 -3.36
N VAL A 24 12.19 0.18 -2.83
CA VAL A 24 11.43 0.37 -1.58
C VAL A 24 12.34 0.70 -0.39
N ARG A 25 13.47 -0.01 -0.24
CA ARG A 25 14.41 0.25 0.87
C ARG A 25 14.98 1.67 0.79
N ALA A 26 15.42 2.09 -0.39
CA ALA A 26 15.99 3.41 -0.61
C ALA A 26 14.93 4.52 -0.39
N LEU A 27 13.72 4.31 -0.90
CA LEU A 27 12.58 5.20 -0.66
C LEU A 27 12.30 5.37 0.84
N CYS A 28 12.14 4.27 1.58
CA CYS A 28 11.83 4.32 3.00
C CYS A 28 12.98 4.92 3.82
N ALA A 29 14.25 4.70 3.44
CA ALA A 29 15.40 5.35 4.07
C ALA A 29 15.34 6.87 3.88
N ARG A 30 15.11 7.34 2.65
CA ARG A 30 14.96 8.76 2.34
C ARG A 30 13.82 9.40 3.14
N LEU A 31 12.63 8.78 3.14
CA LEU A 31 11.47 9.29 3.88
C LEU A 31 11.74 9.42 5.38
N ARG A 32 12.49 8.48 5.99
CA ARG A 32 12.90 8.60 7.40
C ARG A 32 13.87 9.74 7.63
N ASN A 33 14.83 9.95 6.74
CA ASN A 33 15.77 11.08 6.82
C ASN A 33 15.03 12.43 6.70
N GLU A 34 13.91 12.46 5.98
CA GLU A 34 12.98 13.60 5.92
C GLU A 34 12.03 13.71 7.13
N GLY A 35 12.18 12.84 8.13
CA GLY A 35 11.35 12.81 9.33
C GLY A 35 9.92 12.30 9.11
N LYS A 36 9.63 11.65 7.99
CA LYS A 36 8.28 11.17 7.65
C LYS A 36 7.90 9.89 8.38
N ARG A 37 6.69 9.88 8.95
CA ARG A 37 6.06 8.71 9.56
C ARG A 37 5.40 7.83 8.50
N ILE A 38 6.11 6.76 8.14
CA ILE A 38 5.65 5.73 7.20
C ILE A 38 4.60 4.81 7.84
N VAL A 39 3.40 4.77 7.25
CA VAL A 39 2.35 3.79 7.48
C VAL A 39 2.39 2.75 6.37
N PHE A 40 2.23 1.47 6.74
CA PHE A 40 2.18 0.37 5.79
C PHE A 40 0.93 -0.49 5.99
N THR A 41 0.33 -0.87 4.87
CA THR A 41 -0.66 -1.95 4.80
C THR A 41 -0.39 -2.80 3.56
N ASN A 42 -1.03 -3.96 3.48
CA ASN A 42 -0.98 -4.79 2.29
C ASN A 42 -2.32 -5.50 2.05
N GLY A 43 -2.53 -5.92 0.80
CA GLY A 43 -3.69 -6.72 0.43
C GLY A 43 -3.74 -7.03 -1.05
N CYS A 44 -4.72 -7.85 -1.43
CA CYS A 44 -4.94 -8.19 -2.83
C CYS A 44 -5.62 -7.06 -3.60
N PHE A 45 -6.54 -6.32 -2.96
CA PHE A 45 -7.32 -5.22 -3.58
C PHE A 45 -7.87 -5.60 -4.97
N ASP A 46 -8.45 -6.80 -5.06
CA ASP A 46 -8.81 -7.41 -6.34
C ASP A 46 -9.89 -6.59 -7.08
N LEU A 47 -11.02 -6.35 -6.41
CA LEU A 47 -12.02 -5.39 -6.83
C LEU A 47 -12.09 -4.29 -5.77
N LEU A 48 -11.68 -3.08 -6.13
CA LEU A 48 -11.80 -1.94 -5.23
C LEU A 48 -13.26 -1.55 -5.03
N HIS A 49 -13.59 -1.20 -3.79
CA HIS A 49 -14.93 -0.76 -3.39
C HIS A 49 -14.81 0.24 -2.24
N ALA A 50 -15.92 0.88 -1.87
CA ALA A 50 -15.95 1.95 -0.87
C ALA A 50 -15.28 1.55 0.47
N GLY A 51 -15.48 0.32 0.93
CA GLY A 51 -14.80 -0.22 2.13
C GLY A 51 -13.26 -0.12 2.06
N HIS A 52 -12.64 -0.46 0.93
CA HIS A 52 -11.19 -0.29 0.74
C HIS A 52 -10.77 1.18 0.81
N ALA A 53 -11.52 2.08 0.18
CA ALA A 53 -11.22 3.50 0.20
C ALA A 53 -11.33 4.09 1.63
N GLN A 54 -12.36 3.70 2.39
CA GLN A 54 -12.51 4.10 3.79
C GLN A 54 -11.38 3.56 4.67
N TYR A 55 -11.03 2.28 4.49
CA TYR A 55 -9.92 1.64 5.18
C TYR A 55 -8.58 2.36 4.93
N LEU A 56 -8.25 2.61 3.66
CA LEU A 56 -7.00 3.26 3.27
C LEU A 56 -6.95 4.72 3.75
N ARG A 57 -8.06 5.46 3.69
CA ARG A 57 -8.14 6.82 4.27
C ARG A 57 -7.87 6.84 5.77
N ARG A 58 -8.44 5.90 6.52
CA ARG A 58 -8.20 5.78 7.97
C ARG A 58 -6.76 5.34 8.27
N ALA A 59 -6.18 4.47 7.45
CA ALA A 59 -4.78 4.06 7.57
C ALA A 59 -3.83 5.24 7.33
N ALA A 60 -4.06 6.01 6.26
CA ALA A 60 -3.25 7.18 5.92
C ALA A 60 -3.21 8.22 7.05
N ALA A 61 -4.29 8.40 7.79
CA ALA A 61 -4.35 9.33 8.93
C ALA A 61 -3.42 8.97 10.11
N LEU A 62 -2.74 7.82 10.09
CA LEU A 62 -1.82 7.38 11.14
C LEU A 62 -0.36 7.81 10.90
N GLY A 63 -0.08 8.55 9.83
CA GLY A 63 1.25 9.08 9.51
C GLY A 63 1.24 10.00 8.30
N ASP A 64 2.42 10.24 7.74
CA ASP A 64 2.62 11.20 6.64
C ASP A 64 2.60 10.52 5.27
N VAL A 65 2.93 9.23 5.23
CA VAL A 65 3.07 8.44 4.01
C VAL A 65 2.36 7.11 4.17
N LEU A 66 1.43 6.80 3.28
CA LEU A 66 0.82 5.46 3.18
C LEU A 66 1.47 4.68 2.02
N LEU A 67 2.23 3.64 2.37
CA LEU A 67 2.77 2.69 1.41
C LEU A 67 1.93 1.41 1.42
N VAL A 68 1.42 1.01 0.26
CA VAL A 68 0.59 -0.20 0.10
C VAL A 68 1.39 -1.31 -0.57
N GLY A 69 1.53 -2.44 0.12
CA GLY A 69 1.98 -3.70 -0.48
C GLY A 69 0.84 -4.37 -1.25
N LEU A 70 0.98 -4.49 -2.56
CA LEU A 70 0.00 -5.15 -3.41
C LEU A 70 0.47 -6.57 -3.76
N ASN A 71 -0.35 -7.58 -3.47
CA ASN A 71 -0.06 -8.95 -3.90
C ASN A 71 -0.04 -9.04 -5.45
N SER A 72 0.98 -9.68 -6.01
CA SER A 72 1.06 -10.01 -7.44
C SER A 72 -0.07 -10.94 -7.89
N ASP A 73 -0.27 -11.10 -9.19
CA ASP A 73 -1.30 -12.01 -9.73
C ASP A 73 -1.08 -13.45 -9.29
N ALA A 74 0.17 -13.93 -9.33
CA ALA A 74 0.52 -15.27 -8.87
C ALA A 74 0.27 -15.45 -7.36
N SER A 75 0.56 -14.42 -6.55
CA SER A 75 0.28 -14.44 -5.11
C SER A 75 -1.22 -14.52 -4.84
N VAL A 76 -2.02 -13.69 -5.52
CA VAL A 76 -3.48 -13.71 -5.36
C VAL A 76 -4.07 -15.04 -5.82
N HIS A 77 -3.59 -15.61 -6.92
CA HIS A 77 -4.04 -16.91 -7.41
C HIS A 77 -3.77 -18.03 -6.39
N ARG A 78 -2.57 -18.10 -5.81
CA ARG A 78 -2.27 -19.09 -4.75
C ARG A 78 -3.13 -18.90 -3.50
N LEU A 79 -3.44 -17.65 -3.13
CA LEU A 79 -4.20 -17.33 -1.93
C LEU A 79 -5.71 -17.53 -2.09
N LYS A 80 -6.27 -17.35 -3.29
CA LYS A 80 -7.72 -17.33 -3.53
C LYS A 80 -8.22 -18.40 -4.48
N GLY A 81 -7.33 -19.10 -5.19
CA GLY A 81 -7.65 -20.16 -6.13
C GLY A 81 -8.00 -19.66 -7.53
N GLU A 82 -8.61 -20.56 -8.29
CA GLU A 82 -8.99 -20.35 -9.69
C GLU A 82 -9.93 -19.15 -9.89
N GLY A 83 -9.78 -18.47 -11.03
CA GLY A 83 -10.57 -17.27 -11.35
C GLY A 83 -10.15 -16.00 -10.61
N ARG A 84 -9.03 -16.02 -9.86
CA ARG A 84 -8.49 -14.86 -9.15
C ARG A 84 -7.00 -14.63 -9.50
N PRO A 85 -6.54 -13.36 -9.58
CA PRO A 85 -7.34 -12.13 -9.47
C PRO A 85 -8.22 -11.88 -10.70
N VAL A 86 -9.28 -11.08 -10.52
CA VAL A 86 -10.13 -10.59 -11.62
C VAL A 86 -9.41 -9.47 -12.38
N GLN A 87 -8.71 -8.59 -11.65
CA GLN A 87 -7.93 -7.49 -12.23
C GLN A 87 -6.43 -7.76 -12.13
N ARG A 88 -5.67 -7.42 -13.18
CA ARG A 88 -4.20 -7.63 -13.18
C ARG A 88 -3.54 -6.73 -12.15
N ALA A 89 -2.36 -7.13 -11.68
CA ALA A 89 -1.62 -6.39 -10.65
C ALA A 89 -1.30 -4.95 -11.06
N ALA A 90 -1.03 -4.72 -12.35
CA ALA A 90 -0.80 -3.39 -12.90
C ALA A 90 -2.04 -2.49 -12.75
N ASP A 91 -3.23 -2.98 -13.12
CA ASP A 91 -4.48 -2.23 -13.03
C ASP A 91 -4.85 -1.93 -11.58
N ARG A 92 -4.70 -2.92 -10.70
CA ARG A 92 -4.92 -2.77 -9.26
C ARG A 92 -3.96 -1.75 -8.66
N ALA A 93 -2.69 -1.77 -9.05
CA ALA A 93 -1.68 -0.81 -8.59
C ALA A 93 -2.01 0.62 -9.05
N TYR A 94 -2.38 0.77 -10.32
CA TYR A 94 -2.78 2.05 -10.90
C TYR A 94 -3.99 2.64 -10.15
N LEU A 95 -5.05 1.84 -9.94
CA LEU A 95 -6.25 2.30 -9.23
C LEU A 95 -5.95 2.67 -7.77
N LEU A 96 -5.09 1.91 -7.09
CA LEU A 96 -4.65 2.26 -5.73
C LEU A 96 -3.85 3.56 -5.70
N ALA A 97 -2.92 3.75 -6.64
CA ALA A 97 -2.11 4.94 -6.74
C ALA A 97 -2.93 6.20 -7.08
N SER A 98 -4.06 6.04 -7.77
CA SER A 98 -5.02 7.11 -8.06
C SER A 98 -5.80 7.58 -6.83
N LEU A 99 -5.78 6.84 -5.72
CA LEU A 99 -6.41 7.28 -4.47
C LEU A 99 -5.54 8.34 -3.80
N SER A 100 -6.10 9.52 -3.54
CA SER A 100 -5.37 10.65 -2.93
C SER A 100 -4.73 10.35 -1.57
N CYS A 101 -5.23 9.33 -0.85
CA CYS A 101 -4.68 8.91 0.45
C CYS A 101 -3.52 7.90 0.33
N VAL A 102 -3.23 7.37 -0.86
CA VAL A 102 -2.14 6.41 -1.10
C VAL A 102 -0.94 7.16 -1.66
N SER A 103 0.18 7.10 -0.94
CA SER A 103 1.42 7.78 -1.35
C SER A 103 2.23 6.92 -2.30
N TYR A 104 2.35 5.62 -2.03
CA TYR A 104 3.13 4.68 -2.83
C TYR A 104 2.48 3.30 -2.86
N VAL A 105 2.67 2.59 -3.96
CA VAL A 105 2.29 1.18 -4.12
C VAL A 105 3.51 0.37 -4.52
N THR A 106 3.72 -0.80 -3.92
CA THR A 106 4.73 -1.77 -4.38
C THR A 106 4.10 -3.14 -4.54
N ILE A 107 4.38 -3.80 -5.66
CA ILE A 107 3.92 -5.17 -5.90
C ILE A 107 4.91 -6.16 -5.27
N PHE A 108 4.40 -7.24 -4.66
CA PHE A 108 5.22 -8.31 -4.09
C PHE A 108 4.67 -9.71 -4.44
N PRO A 109 5.55 -10.69 -4.76
CA PRO A 109 5.13 -12.01 -5.23
C PRO A 109 4.85 -13.03 -4.13
N GLU A 110 5.31 -12.80 -2.90
CA GLU A 110 5.22 -13.76 -1.80
C GLU A 110 3.77 -13.93 -1.29
N ASP A 111 3.50 -15.02 -0.57
CA ASP A 111 2.17 -15.30 0.01
C ASP A 111 1.88 -14.43 1.23
N THR A 112 2.94 -14.03 1.94
CA THR A 112 2.84 -13.16 3.11
C THR A 112 3.71 -11.91 2.91
N PRO A 113 3.34 -10.77 3.51
CA PRO A 113 4.10 -9.54 3.39
C PRO A 113 5.36 -9.50 4.28
N ALA A 114 5.73 -10.58 4.97
CA ALA A 114 6.76 -10.57 6.02
C ALA A 114 8.09 -9.96 5.53
N ARG A 115 8.58 -10.42 4.39
CA ARG A 115 9.81 -9.90 3.78
C ARG A 115 9.68 -8.43 3.41
N LEU A 116 8.55 -8.04 2.81
CA LEU A 116 8.27 -6.64 2.47
C LEU A 116 8.19 -5.74 3.70
N ILE A 117 7.60 -6.22 4.80
CA ILE A 117 7.59 -5.48 6.07
C ILE A 117 9.01 -5.31 6.62
N GLY A 118 9.89 -6.32 6.49
CA GLY A 118 11.31 -6.19 6.86
C GLY A 118 12.13 -5.26 5.97
N GLU A 119 11.64 -4.94 4.77
CA GLU A 119 12.27 -3.96 3.87
C GLU A 119 11.73 -2.55 4.10
N VAL A 120 10.44 -2.44 4.38
CA VAL A 120 9.76 -1.18 4.66
C VAL A 120 10.04 -0.70 6.07
N VAL A 121 10.13 -1.60 7.06
CA VAL A 121 10.23 -1.35 8.52
C VAL A 121 9.33 -0.19 8.98
N PRO A 122 8.00 -0.31 8.79
CA PRO A 122 7.10 0.83 8.95
C PRO A 122 6.98 1.27 10.40
N HIS A 123 6.71 2.56 10.61
CA HIS A 123 6.39 3.09 11.95
C HIS A 123 5.00 2.64 12.41
N VAL A 124 4.09 2.41 11.46
CA VAL A 124 2.74 1.89 11.74
C VAL A 124 2.39 0.81 10.72
N LEU A 125 2.14 -0.41 11.19
CA LEU A 125 1.56 -1.49 10.39
C LEU A 125 0.05 -1.55 10.64
N VAL A 126 -0.74 -1.48 9.56
CA VAL A 126 -2.20 -1.43 9.63
C VAL A 126 -2.81 -2.69 9.02
N LYS A 127 -3.83 -3.25 9.68
CA LYS A 127 -4.67 -4.35 9.16
C LYS A 127 -6.16 -4.03 9.28
N GLY A 128 -6.98 -4.63 8.42
CA GLY A 128 -8.45 -4.51 8.47
C GLY A 128 -9.07 -5.20 9.69
N GLY A 129 -10.35 -4.92 9.96
CA GLY A 129 -11.05 -5.22 11.21
C GLY A 129 -11.21 -6.69 11.60
N ASP A 130 -10.89 -7.64 10.72
CA ASP A 130 -11.16 -9.08 10.91
C ASP A 130 -10.03 -9.87 11.59
N TRP A 131 -8.99 -9.16 12.09
CA TRP A 131 -7.80 -9.78 12.69
C TRP A 131 -7.85 -9.93 14.22
N LYS A 132 -9.04 -9.84 14.83
CA LYS A 132 -9.19 -9.99 16.29
C LYS A 132 -8.71 -11.40 16.72
N GLY A 133 -7.63 -11.45 17.51
CA GLY A 133 -7.07 -12.70 18.05
C GLY A 133 -6.11 -13.46 17.13
N LYS A 134 -5.76 -12.92 15.96
CA LYS A 134 -4.76 -13.52 15.06
C LYS A 134 -3.44 -12.77 15.13
N GLU A 135 -2.34 -13.50 15.07
CA GLU A 135 -1.02 -12.90 14.95
C GLU A 135 -0.90 -12.17 13.60
N ILE A 136 -0.51 -10.90 13.65
CA ILE A 136 -0.30 -10.09 12.46
C ILE A 136 1.13 -10.32 12.00
N VAL A 137 1.27 -10.90 10.80
CA VAL A 137 2.57 -11.09 10.14
C VAL A 137 3.36 -9.77 10.11
N GLY A 138 4.62 -9.84 10.58
CA GLY A 138 5.54 -8.69 10.67
C GLY A 138 5.34 -7.81 11.89
N SER A 139 4.46 -8.18 12.83
CA SER A 139 4.26 -7.43 14.08
C SER A 139 5.50 -7.44 14.98
N ASP A 140 6.25 -8.54 14.99
CA ASP A 140 7.55 -8.71 15.63
C ASP A 140 8.59 -7.71 15.11
N VAL A 141 8.75 -7.63 13.78
CA VAL A 141 9.67 -6.71 13.10
C VAL A 141 9.32 -5.26 13.45
N VAL A 142 8.04 -4.91 13.36
CA VAL A 142 7.57 -3.54 13.61
C VAL A 142 7.81 -3.14 15.07
N ARG A 143 7.48 -4.01 16.02
CA ARG A 143 7.68 -3.74 17.46
C ARG A 143 9.16 -3.67 17.83
N ALA A 144 10.00 -4.54 17.26
CA ALA A 144 11.45 -4.53 17.50
C ALA A 144 12.11 -3.20 17.07
N HIS A 145 11.51 -2.48 16.12
CA HIS A 145 11.97 -1.17 15.66
C HIS A 145 11.17 0.01 16.24
N GLY A 146 10.44 -0.21 17.35
CA GLY A 146 9.68 0.84 18.04
C GLY A 146 8.40 1.29 17.33
N GLY A 147 7.97 0.58 16.29
CA GLY A 147 6.73 0.84 15.56
C GLY A 147 5.49 0.30 16.26
N ALA A 148 4.31 0.69 15.75
CA ALA A 148 3.02 0.27 16.26
C ALA A 148 2.26 -0.62 15.26
N VAL A 149 1.48 -1.56 15.77
CA VAL A 149 0.53 -2.33 14.96
C VAL A 149 -0.88 -1.88 15.31
N LYS A 150 -1.69 -1.54 14.30
CA LYS A 150 -3.05 -1.04 14.45
C LYS A 150 -4.03 -1.84 13.60
N THR A 151 -5.23 -2.06 14.14
CA THR A 151 -6.35 -2.62 13.40
C THR A 151 -7.40 -1.53 13.20
N ILE A 152 -7.95 -1.45 11.98
CA ILE A 152 -8.97 -0.46 11.62
C ILE A 152 -10.23 -1.23 11.22
N ARG A 153 -11.33 -0.95 11.93
CA ARG A 153 -12.67 -1.37 11.50
C ARG A 153 -13.16 -0.40 10.43
N PHE A 154 -13.90 -0.90 9.44
CA PHE A 154 -14.55 -0.11 8.40
C PHE A 154 -15.87 -0.76 8.05
#